data_AF-A0A8T0F098-F1
#
_entry.id   AF-A0A8T0F098-F1
#
_cell.length_a   1.000
_cell.length_b   1.000
_cell.length_c   1.000
_cell.angle_alpha   90.00
_cell.angle_beta   90.00
_cell.angle_gamma   90.00
#
_symmetry.space_group_name_H-M   'P 1'
#
loop_
_entity.id
_entity.type
_entity.pdbx_description
1 polymer ?
#
loop_
_entity_poly.entity_id
_entity_poly.type
_entity_poly.pdbx_seq_one_letter_code
_entity_poly.pdbx_strand_id
1 'polypeptide(L)'
;MPAIVLSLKYTVRNLKRKTPSSVKFHIPILLNNAINGRELLKSLSLTALANLALDPASHKVILKYVHHVSLMVRNGTTVVQLQALRLLVNLSCNKDIIPLLLMTEVPSDMLDMLRKPYERELVLRLLTFLANIATFATHFVDGSSKPTLLSVLYHFSKRTDLSELTALINDPDEDLSLQAKRLHDALIGIS
;
A
#
# COMPACT_ATOMS: atom_id res chain seq x y z
N MET A 1 0.98 16.45 -25.60
CA MET A 1 0.77 15.96 -24.20
C MET A 1 -0.67 16.05 -23.66
N PRO A 2 -1.54 17.02 -24.04
CA PRO A 2 -2.92 17.10 -23.49
C PRO A 2 -3.82 15.90 -23.84
N ALA A 3 -3.68 15.35 -25.05
CA ALA A 3 -4.53 14.28 -25.55
C ALA A 3 -4.42 12.96 -24.77
N ILE A 4 -3.23 12.57 -24.32
CA ILE A 4 -3.01 11.31 -23.58
C ILE A 4 -3.60 11.40 -22.16
N VAL A 5 -3.48 12.56 -21.51
CA VAL A 5 -4.02 12.81 -20.17
C VAL A 5 -5.55 12.84 -20.21
N LEU A 6 -6.13 13.49 -21.22
CA LEU A 6 -7.58 13.46 -21.46
C LEU A 6 -8.05 12.04 -21.78
N SER A 7 -7.32 11.30 -22.63
CA SER A 7 -7.67 9.93 -22.98
C SER A 7 -7.61 8.99 -21.76
N LEU A 8 -6.62 9.14 -20.86
CA LEU A 8 -6.54 8.34 -19.63
C LEU A 8 -7.62 8.74 -18.61
N LYS A 9 -7.88 10.04 -18.39
CA LYS A 9 -8.99 10.50 -17.53
C LYS A 9 -10.34 10.01 -18.06
N TYR A 10 -10.54 10.07 -19.38
CA TYR A 10 -11.73 9.55 -20.05
C TYR A 10 -11.81 8.02 -19.94
N THR A 11 -10.68 7.32 -20.05
CA THR A 11 -10.60 5.86 -19.88
C THR A 11 -10.92 5.46 -18.45
N VAL A 12 -10.36 6.12 -17.44
CA VAL A 12 -10.68 5.88 -16.02
C VAL A 12 -12.16 6.14 -15.73
N ARG A 13 -12.73 7.22 -16.29
CA ARG A 13 -14.17 7.54 -16.16
C ARG A 13 -15.07 6.53 -16.87
N ASN A 14 -14.62 5.97 -18.00
CA ASN A 14 -15.36 4.96 -18.77
C ASN A 14 -15.15 3.53 -18.29
N LEU A 15 -14.06 3.22 -17.56
CA LEU A 15 -13.85 1.93 -16.93
C LEU A 15 -14.94 1.62 -15.89
N LYS A 16 -15.50 2.65 -15.24
CA LYS A 16 -16.68 2.51 -14.37
C LYS A 16 -17.97 2.07 -15.09
N ARG A 17 -18.04 2.21 -16.42
CA ARG A 17 -19.23 1.90 -17.25
C ARG A 17 -19.07 0.62 -18.07
N LYS A 18 -17.91 -0.02 -18.01
CA LYS A 18 -17.55 -1.18 -18.82
C LYS A 18 -17.78 -2.49 -18.06
N THR A 19 -18.07 -3.57 -18.78
CA THR A 19 -18.24 -4.90 -18.19
C THR A 19 -16.97 -5.36 -17.47
N PRO A 20 -17.05 -6.11 -16.35
CA PRO A 20 -15.90 -6.52 -15.54
C PRO A 20 -14.80 -7.24 -16.32
N SER A 21 -15.15 -7.93 -17.41
CA SER A 21 -14.22 -8.62 -18.29
C SER A 21 -13.32 -7.66 -19.07
N SER A 22 -13.85 -6.56 -19.60
CA SER A 22 -13.08 -5.59 -20.39
C SER A 22 -12.12 -4.73 -19.55
N VAL A 23 -12.43 -4.52 -18.26
CA VAL A 23 -11.61 -3.76 -17.31
C VAL A 23 -10.31 -4.51 -16.97
N LYS A 24 -10.37 -5.84 -16.84
CA LYS A 24 -9.20 -6.69 -16.52
C LYS A 24 -8.10 -6.62 -17.57
N PHE A 25 -8.44 -6.46 -18.85
CA PHE A 25 -7.46 -6.34 -19.95
C PHE A 25 -6.60 -5.08 -19.86
N HIS A 26 -7.07 -4.04 -19.17
CA HIS A 26 -6.33 -2.78 -19.05
C HIS A 26 -5.40 -2.76 -17.82
N ILE A 27 -5.58 -3.66 -16.85
CA ILE A 27 -4.76 -3.71 -15.63
C ILE A 27 -3.27 -3.89 -15.96
N PRO A 28 -2.84 -4.82 -16.86
CA PRO A 28 -1.43 -4.96 -17.22
C PRO A 28 -0.80 -3.69 -17.81
N ILE A 29 -1.55 -2.96 -18.64
CA ILE A 29 -1.07 -1.70 -19.25
C ILE A 29 -0.90 -0.63 -18.17
N LEU A 30 -1.87 -0.50 -17.26
CA LEU A 30 -1.80 0.44 -16.15
C LEU A 30 -0.62 0.11 -15.23
N LEU A 31 -0.37 -1.16 -14.96
CA LEU A 31 0.76 -1.61 -14.14
C LEU A 31 2.11 -1.29 -14.81
N ASN A 32 2.25 -1.58 -16.10
CA ASN A 32 3.45 -1.21 -16.86
C ASN A 32 3.70 0.30 -16.80
N ASN A 33 2.65 1.10 -16.98
CA ASN A 33 2.74 2.55 -16.91
C ASN A 33 3.05 3.08 -15.50
N ALA A 34 2.56 2.42 -14.45
CA ALA A 34 2.89 2.74 -13.06
C ALA A 34 4.39 2.53 -12.78
N ILE A 35 4.99 1.49 -13.34
CA ILE A 35 6.39 1.12 -13.09
C ILE A 35 7.34 1.91 -14.00
N ASN A 36 7.08 1.89 -15.30
CA ASN A 36 8.00 2.37 -16.34
C ASN A 36 7.64 3.75 -16.89
N GLY A 37 6.47 4.29 -16.55
CA GLY A 37 6.01 5.58 -17.06
C GLY A 37 6.78 6.77 -16.50
N ARG A 38 6.60 7.94 -17.13
CA ARG A 38 7.02 9.23 -16.53
C ARG A 38 6.12 9.58 -15.35
N GLU A 39 6.57 10.47 -14.46
CA GLU A 39 5.89 10.78 -13.19
C GLU A 39 4.36 10.97 -13.31
N LEU A 40 3.91 11.83 -14.23
CA LEU A 40 2.48 12.06 -14.47
C LEU A 40 1.73 10.77 -14.89
N LEU A 41 2.37 9.95 -15.73
CA LEU A 41 1.79 8.69 -16.16
C LEU A 41 1.77 7.68 -15.01
N LYS A 42 2.81 7.63 -14.17
CA LYS A 42 2.84 6.81 -12.97
C LYS A 42 1.69 7.16 -12.04
N SER A 43 1.53 8.44 -11.71
CA SER A 43 0.49 8.90 -10.79
C SER A 43 -0.92 8.63 -11.33
N LEU A 44 -1.19 8.91 -12.61
CA LEU A 44 -2.48 8.61 -13.23
C LEU A 44 -2.78 7.11 -13.26
N SER A 45 -1.78 6.28 -13.57
CA SER A 45 -1.93 4.83 -13.58
C SER A 45 -2.18 4.27 -12.18
N LEU A 46 -1.47 4.74 -11.16
CA LEU A 46 -1.71 4.37 -9.77
C LEU A 46 -3.09 4.80 -9.29
N THR A 47 -3.55 6.01 -9.65
CA THR A 47 -4.92 6.46 -9.35
C THR A 47 -5.97 5.56 -10.00
N ALA A 48 -5.76 5.15 -11.26
CA ALA A 48 -6.65 4.22 -11.94
C ALA A 48 -6.69 2.86 -11.22
N LEU A 49 -5.51 2.30 -10.91
CA LEU A 49 -5.37 1.03 -10.20
C LEU A 49 -6.01 1.08 -8.81
N ALA A 50 -5.82 2.16 -8.06
CA ALA A 50 -6.44 2.34 -6.74
C ALA A 50 -7.97 2.29 -6.84
N ASN A 51 -8.57 2.92 -7.86
CA ASN A 51 -10.01 2.84 -8.07
C ASN A 51 -10.45 1.42 -8.48
N LEU A 52 -9.65 0.69 -9.26
CA LEU A 52 -9.93 -0.70 -9.63
C LEU A 52 -9.80 -1.66 -8.45
N ALA A 53 -8.93 -1.36 -7.48
CA ALA A 53 -8.80 -2.10 -6.22
C ALA A 53 -9.97 -1.88 -5.24
N LEU A 54 -11.01 -1.16 -5.63
CA LEU A 54 -12.30 -1.18 -4.93
C LEU A 54 -13.15 -2.40 -5.34
N ASP A 55 -12.81 -3.05 -6.46
CA ASP A 55 -13.47 -4.26 -6.95
C ASP A 55 -12.57 -5.50 -6.71
N PRO A 56 -12.99 -6.45 -5.84
CA PRO A 56 -12.26 -7.68 -5.57
C PRO A 56 -11.86 -8.48 -6.81
N ALA A 57 -12.62 -8.39 -7.91
CA ALA A 57 -12.30 -9.09 -9.15
C ALA A 57 -10.96 -8.66 -9.78
N SER A 58 -10.45 -7.48 -9.40
CA SER A 58 -9.17 -6.93 -9.89
C SER A 58 -7.97 -7.34 -9.02
N HIS A 59 -8.20 -7.76 -7.78
CA HIS A 59 -7.15 -7.88 -6.76
C HIS A 59 -6.08 -8.91 -7.15
N LYS A 60 -6.48 -10.10 -7.62
CA LYS A 60 -5.52 -11.16 -8.00
C LYS A 60 -4.51 -10.72 -9.07
N VAL A 61 -4.92 -9.84 -9.99
CA VAL A 61 -4.02 -9.33 -11.04
C VAL A 61 -3.08 -8.28 -10.49
N ILE A 62 -3.61 -7.37 -9.65
CA ILE A 62 -2.84 -6.27 -9.04
C ILE A 62 -1.80 -6.80 -8.03
N LEU A 63 -2.15 -7.85 -7.26
CA LEU A 63 -1.28 -8.45 -6.24
C LEU A 63 0.11 -8.82 -6.75
N LYS A 64 0.20 -9.26 -8.02
CA LYS A 64 1.47 -9.63 -8.67
C LYS A 64 2.51 -8.49 -8.72
N TYR A 65 2.10 -7.27 -8.44
CA TYR A 65 2.91 -6.07 -8.56
C TYR A 65 3.06 -5.31 -7.25
N VAL A 66 2.54 -5.84 -6.13
CA VAL A 66 2.60 -5.16 -4.83
C VAL A 66 4.05 -4.89 -4.41
N HIS A 67 4.99 -5.78 -4.75
CA HIS A 67 6.42 -5.52 -4.56
C HIS A 67 6.88 -4.18 -5.20
N HIS A 68 6.54 -3.96 -6.47
CA HIS A 68 6.86 -2.71 -7.17
C HIS A 68 6.10 -1.51 -6.57
N VAL A 69 4.86 -1.71 -6.13
CA VAL A 69 4.09 -0.66 -5.44
C VAL A 69 4.77 -0.25 -4.14
N SER A 70 5.26 -1.20 -3.34
CA SER A 70 6.00 -0.93 -2.11
C SER A 70 7.32 -0.20 -2.38
N LEU A 71 8.03 -0.53 -3.48
CA LEU A 71 9.19 0.24 -3.92
C LEU A 71 8.83 1.69 -4.29
N MET A 72 7.66 1.92 -4.89
CA MET A 72 7.17 3.26 -5.20
C MET A 72 6.75 4.04 -3.93
N VAL A 73 6.23 3.36 -2.91
CA VAL A 73 6.01 3.97 -1.59
C VAL A 73 7.34 4.44 -0.99
N ARG A 74 8.41 3.67 -1.15
CA ARG A 74 9.72 4.03 -0.61
C ARG A 74 10.43 5.13 -1.39
N ASN A 75 10.45 5.03 -2.73
CA ASN A 75 11.35 5.80 -3.60
C ASN A 75 10.64 6.82 -4.52
N GLY A 76 9.31 6.88 -4.49
CA GLY A 76 8.53 7.76 -5.37
C GLY A 76 8.53 9.22 -4.91
N THR A 77 8.08 10.12 -5.78
CA THR A 77 7.68 11.48 -5.38
C THR A 77 6.47 11.42 -4.45
N THR A 78 6.23 12.44 -3.63
CA THR A 78 5.08 12.49 -2.70
C THR A 78 3.76 12.15 -3.38
N VAL A 79 3.55 12.64 -4.61
CA VAL A 79 2.35 12.33 -5.41
C VAL A 79 2.25 10.83 -5.73
N VAL A 80 3.36 10.22 -6.17
CA VAL A 80 3.42 8.79 -6.49
C VAL A 80 3.23 7.95 -5.23
N GLN A 81 3.89 8.31 -4.12
CA GLN A 81 3.77 7.63 -2.83
C GLN A 81 2.32 7.64 -2.32
N LEU A 82 1.64 8.80 -2.38
CA LEU A 82 0.24 8.91 -1.96
C LEU A 82 -0.70 8.01 -2.78
N GLN A 83 -0.50 7.90 -4.10
CA GLN A 83 -1.32 7.04 -4.95
C GLN A 83 -0.97 5.56 -4.78
N ALA A 84 0.30 5.22 -4.56
CA ALA A 84 0.74 3.87 -4.25
C ALA A 84 0.16 3.41 -2.90
N LEU A 85 0.25 4.23 -1.85
CA LEU A 85 -0.36 3.95 -0.55
C LEU A 85 -1.88 3.84 -0.65
N ARG A 86 -2.55 4.67 -1.46
CA ARG A 86 -4.00 4.54 -1.69
C ARG A 86 -4.37 3.18 -2.25
N LEU A 87 -3.59 2.69 -3.21
CA LEU A 87 -3.77 1.37 -3.79
C LEU A 87 -3.59 0.28 -2.73
N LEU A 88 -2.53 0.36 -1.93
CA LEU A 88 -2.27 -0.61 -0.85
C LEU A 88 -3.37 -0.60 0.21
N VAL A 89 -3.85 0.57 0.64
CA VAL A 89 -4.99 0.70 1.57
C VAL A 89 -6.22 0.00 1.01
N ASN A 90 -6.60 0.30 -0.25
CA ASN A 90 -7.77 -0.31 -0.88
C ASN A 90 -7.66 -1.85 -0.96
N LEU A 91 -6.48 -2.36 -1.31
CA LEU A 91 -6.22 -3.81 -1.30
C LEU A 91 -6.36 -4.40 0.11
N SER A 92 -5.78 -3.73 1.13
CA SER A 92 -5.82 -4.21 2.52
C SER A 92 -7.20 -4.26 3.15
N CYS A 93 -8.20 -3.58 2.56
CA CYS A 93 -9.60 -3.68 3.00
C CYS A 93 -10.23 -5.04 2.65
N ASN A 94 -9.64 -5.83 1.75
CA ASN A 94 -10.13 -7.16 1.43
C ASN A 94 -9.35 -8.23 2.22
N LYS A 95 -9.98 -8.77 3.27
CA LYS A 95 -9.39 -9.80 4.14
C LYS A 95 -8.95 -11.07 3.41
N ASP A 96 -9.61 -11.43 2.30
CA ASP A 96 -9.36 -12.68 1.58
C ASP A 96 -7.97 -12.68 0.90
N ILE A 97 -7.39 -11.49 0.66
CA ILE A 97 -6.08 -11.36 0.03
C ILE A 97 -4.95 -11.04 1.02
N ILE A 98 -5.27 -10.80 2.29
CA ILE A 98 -4.25 -10.41 3.28
C ILE A 98 -3.16 -11.47 3.45
N PRO A 99 -3.44 -12.79 3.48
CA PRO A 99 -2.38 -13.80 3.52
C PRO A 99 -1.38 -13.66 2.36
N LEU A 100 -1.88 -13.34 1.15
CA LEU A 100 -1.01 -13.11 -0.02
C LEU A 100 -0.25 -11.79 0.07
N LEU A 101 -0.87 -10.72 0.58
CA LEU A 101 -0.18 -9.45 0.83
C LEU A 101 0.96 -9.64 1.84
N LEU A 102 0.71 -10.29 2.95
CA LEU A 102 1.70 -10.55 4.01
C LEU A 102 2.94 -11.29 3.50
N MET A 103 2.77 -12.18 2.52
CA MET A 103 3.86 -12.93 1.89
C MET A 103 4.60 -12.16 0.79
N THR A 104 4.18 -10.92 0.47
CA THR A 104 4.81 -10.13 -0.60
C THR A 104 6.13 -9.53 -0.13
N GLU A 105 7.16 -9.62 -0.98
CA GLU A 105 8.47 -8.99 -0.79
C GLU A 105 8.36 -7.45 -0.77
N VAL A 106 8.98 -6.79 0.21
CA VAL A 106 8.95 -5.33 0.36
C VAL A 106 10.30 -4.77 0.85
N PRO A 107 10.57 -3.47 0.69
CA PRO A 107 11.74 -2.84 1.30
C PRO A 107 11.74 -3.05 2.82
N SER A 108 12.86 -3.51 3.38
CA SER A 108 13.00 -3.77 4.83
C SER A 108 12.91 -2.49 5.68
N ASP A 109 13.22 -1.34 5.09
CA ASP A 109 13.21 -0.01 5.70
C ASP A 109 11.90 0.75 5.45
N MET A 110 10.86 0.11 4.91
CA MET A 110 9.57 0.76 4.62
C MET A 110 8.96 1.45 5.86
N LEU A 111 9.18 0.89 7.04
CA LEU A 111 8.66 1.44 8.31
C LEU A 111 9.44 2.64 8.83
N ASP A 112 10.62 2.96 8.28
CA ASP A 112 11.36 4.16 8.66
C ASP A 112 10.61 5.45 8.26
N MET A 113 9.63 5.36 7.35
CA MET A 113 8.72 6.47 7.01
C MET A 113 7.86 6.94 8.19
N LEU A 114 7.76 6.18 9.28
CA LEU A 114 7.05 6.58 10.49
C LEU A 114 7.84 7.57 11.37
N ARG A 115 9.14 7.74 11.12
CA ARG A 115 10.02 8.60 11.92
C ARG A 115 9.84 10.08 11.56
N LYS A 116 9.83 10.96 12.57
CA LYS A 116 9.80 12.42 12.38
C LYS A 116 11.15 12.94 11.81
N PRO A 117 11.15 14.05 11.03
CA PRO A 117 9.97 14.72 10.47
C PRO A 117 9.34 13.86 9.37
N TYR A 118 8.01 13.84 9.31
CA TYR A 118 7.27 13.04 8.34
C TYR A 118 6.22 13.86 7.59
N GLU A 119 5.83 13.38 6.42
CA GLU A 119 4.67 13.89 5.67
C GLU A 119 3.39 13.24 6.20
N ARG A 120 2.53 14.05 6.83
CA ARG A 120 1.32 13.60 7.53
C ARG A 120 0.51 12.57 6.72
N GLU A 121 0.15 12.93 5.49
CA GLU A 121 -0.72 12.11 4.63
C GLU A 121 -0.08 10.78 4.23
N LEU A 122 1.25 10.73 4.10
CA LEU A 122 1.98 9.49 3.82
C LEU A 122 1.92 8.56 5.04
N VAL A 123 2.22 9.09 6.22
CA VAL A 123 2.21 8.31 7.45
C VAL A 123 0.82 7.80 7.78
N LEU A 124 -0.21 8.64 7.67
CA LEU A 124 -1.58 8.22 7.95
C LEU A 124 -2.01 7.03 7.08
N ARG A 125 -1.71 7.07 5.78
CA ARG A 125 -2.05 5.98 4.86
C ARG A 125 -1.19 4.75 5.08
N LEU A 126 0.09 4.93 5.39
CA LEU A 126 0.97 3.82 5.73
C LEU A 126 0.49 3.11 6.99
N LEU A 127 0.20 3.85 8.08
CA LEU A 127 -0.38 3.29 9.31
C LEU A 127 -1.70 2.56 9.04
N THR A 128 -2.60 3.17 8.26
CA THR A 128 -3.88 2.55 7.90
C THR A 128 -3.67 1.21 7.18
N PHE A 129 -2.77 1.19 6.18
CA PHE A 129 -2.44 -0.01 5.44
C PHE A 129 -1.85 -1.09 6.35
N LEU A 130 -0.86 -0.74 7.17
CA LEU A 130 -0.18 -1.65 8.07
C LEU A 130 -1.13 -2.21 9.13
N ALA A 131 -1.96 -1.37 9.75
CA ALA A 131 -2.94 -1.79 10.75
C ALA A 131 -3.94 -2.79 10.16
N ASN A 132 -4.40 -2.56 8.93
CA ASN A 132 -5.32 -3.48 8.25
C ASN A 132 -4.70 -4.86 8.03
N ILE A 133 -3.44 -4.94 7.56
CA ILE A 133 -2.80 -6.25 7.31
C ILE A 133 -2.32 -6.92 8.61
N ALA A 134 -1.83 -6.15 9.59
CA ALA A 134 -1.32 -6.65 10.86
C ALA A 134 -2.43 -7.31 11.69
N THR A 135 -3.67 -6.83 11.56
CA THR A 135 -4.85 -7.41 12.24
C THR A 135 -5.06 -8.89 11.90
N PHE A 136 -4.56 -9.36 10.74
CA PHE A 136 -4.68 -10.75 10.29
C PHE A 136 -3.31 -11.43 10.16
N ALA A 137 -2.25 -10.80 10.65
CA ALA A 137 -0.93 -11.41 10.65
C ALA A 137 -0.93 -12.63 11.58
N THR A 138 -0.45 -13.76 11.06
CA THR A 138 -0.28 -15.01 11.80
C THR A 138 1.14 -15.10 12.35
N HIS A 139 1.44 -16.18 13.09
CA HIS A 139 2.82 -16.46 13.50
C HIS A 139 3.78 -16.43 12.31
N PHE A 140 4.87 -15.70 12.48
CA PHE A 140 5.97 -15.66 11.54
C PHE A 140 6.86 -16.89 11.72
N VAL A 141 7.05 -17.65 10.64
CA VAL A 141 8.05 -18.72 10.58
C VAL A 141 9.16 -18.22 9.66
N ASP A 142 10.35 -18.11 10.21
CA ASP A 142 11.53 -17.71 9.43
C ASP A 142 11.83 -18.79 8.38
N GLY A 143 12.13 -18.35 7.15
CA GLY A 143 12.23 -19.27 6.01
C GLY A 143 12.37 -18.61 4.64
N SER A 144 12.18 -17.28 4.56
CA SER A 144 12.49 -16.49 3.38
C SER A 144 13.75 -15.67 3.60
N SER A 145 14.73 -15.75 2.69
CA SER A 145 15.91 -14.88 2.72
C SER A 145 15.60 -13.41 2.40
N LYS A 146 14.40 -13.12 1.91
CA LYS A 146 13.96 -11.77 1.53
C LYS A 146 12.90 -11.23 2.48
N PRO A 147 12.92 -9.91 2.77
CA PRO A 147 11.93 -9.26 3.61
C PRO A 147 10.54 -9.28 2.97
N THR A 148 9.57 -9.87 3.68
CA THR A 148 8.14 -9.82 3.34
C THR A 148 7.41 -8.83 4.23
N LEU A 149 6.18 -8.45 3.90
CA LEU A 149 5.36 -7.62 4.81
C LEU A 149 5.23 -8.27 6.19
N LEU A 150 5.04 -9.60 6.26
CA LEU A 150 4.97 -10.32 7.52
C LEU A 150 6.27 -10.24 8.31
N SER A 151 7.43 -10.48 7.65
CA SER A 151 8.71 -10.45 8.36
C SER A 151 9.06 -9.03 8.82
N VAL A 152 8.76 -8.01 8.01
CA VAL A 152 8.96 -6.60 8.37
C VAL A 152 8.10 -6.22 9.58
N LEU A 153 6.83 -6.62 9.62
CA LEU A 153 5.95 -6.39 10.78
C LEU A 153 6.43 -7.13 12.03
N TYR A 154 6.85 -8.39 11.88
CA TYR A 154 7.39 -9.19 12.99
C TYR A 154 8.68 -8.57 13.55
N HIS A 155 9.65 -8.23 12.70
CA HIS A 155 10.89 -7.61 13.16
C HIS A 155 10.64 -6.25 13.79
N PHE A 156 9.67 -5.49 13.29
CA PHE A 156 9.27 -4.24 13.89
C PHE A 156 8.64 -4.45 15.28
N SER A 157 7.76 -5.43 15.46
CA SER A 157 7.14 -5.72 16.76
C SER A 157 8.13 -6.22 17.81
N LYS A 158 9.25 -6.82 17.39
CA LYS A 158 10.33 -7.26 18.30
C LYS A 158 11.37 -6.17 18.59
N ARG A 159 11.27 -4.97 18.01
CA ARG A 159 12.16 -3.85 18.38
C ARG A 159 11.93 -3.50 19.84
N THR A 160 13.02 -3.41 20.61
CA THR A 160 12.99 -3.03 22.03
C THR A 160 12.47 -1.62 22.25
N ASP A 161 12.65 -0.75 21.25
CA ASP A 161 12.12 0.60 21.23
C ASP A 161 11.21 0.77 20.00
N LEU A 162 9.90 0.86 20.26
CA LEU A 162 8.88 1.25 19.29
C LEU A 162 8.65 2.78 19.35
N SER A 163 9.70 3.56 19.60
CA SER A 163 9.60 5.00 19.85
C SER A 163 8.89 5.75 18.73
N GLU A 164 9.07 5.38 17.46
CA GLU A 164 8.33 6.02 16.37
C GLU A 164 6.81 5.78 16.47
N LEU A 165 6.41 4.55 16.80
CA LEU A 165 4.99 4.20 16.95
C LEU A 165 4.40 4.80 18.22
N THR A 166 5.13 4.77 19.33
CA THR A 166 4.73 5.40 20.60
C THR A 166 4.61 6.92 20.46
N ALA A 167 5.49 7.56 19.71
CA ALA A 167 5.39 8.98 19.41
C ALA A 167 4.15 9.30 18.57
N LEU A 168 3.80 8.43 17.61
CA LEU A 168 2.59 8.58 16.80
C LEU A 168 1.30 8.32 17.59
N ILE A 169 1.30 7.38 18.54
CA ILE A 169 0.16 7.13 19.45
C ILE A 169 -0.15 8.37 20.28
N ASN A 170 0.88 9.12 20.70
CA ASN A 170 0.73 10.34 21.49
C ASN A 170 0.72 11.63 20.64
N ASP A 171 0.56 11.51 19.32
CA ASP A 171 0.53 12.66 18.43
C ASP A 171 -0.78 13.45 18.61
N PRO A 172 -0.76 14.81 18.61
CA PRO A 172 -1.98 15.62 18.72
C PRO A 172 -2.96 15.41 17.56
N ASP A 173 -2.50 14.84 16.45
CA ASP A 173 -3.35 14.46 15.34
C ASP A 173 -4.12 13.17 15.66
N GLU A 174 -5.42 13.31 15.92
CA GLU A 174 -6.29 12.20 16.35
C GLU A 174 -6.32 11.04 15.34
N ASP A 175 -6.26 11.32 14.04
CA ASP A 175 -6.25 10.28 13.01
C ASP A 175 -4.94 9.48 13.05
N LEU A 176 -3.79 10.15 13.18
CA LEU A 176 -2.50 9.46 13.32
C LEU A 176 -2.46 8.63 14.60
N SER A 177 -2.85 9.23 15.72
CA SER A 177 -2.92 8.55 17.02
C SER A 177 -3.78 7.29 16.95
N LEU A 178 -4.98 7.40 16.35
CA LEU A 178 -5.90 6.28 16.20
C LEU A 178 -5.30 5.16 15.35
N GLN A 179 -4.75 5.47 14.17
CA GLN A 179 -4.17 4.45 13.29
C GLN A 179 -2.89 3.84 13.86
N ALA A 180 -2.07 4.62 14.56
CA ALA A 180 -0.89 4.14 15.26
C ALA A 180 -1.26 3.17 16.39
N LYS A 181 -2.29 3.50 17.17
CA LYS A 181 -2.82 2.61 18.22
C LYS A 181 -3.36 1.31 17.63
N ARG A 182 -4.14 1.38 16.54
CA ARG A 182 -4.61 0.18 15.83
C ARG A 182 -3.48 -0.73 15.37
N LEU A 183 -2.41 -0.15 14.82
CA LEU A 183 -1.23 -0.91 14.42
C LEU A 183 -0.53 -1.53 15.64
N HIS A 184 -0.31 -0.75 16.69
CA HIS A 184 0.32 -1.22 17.93
C HIS A 184 -0.43 -2.42 18.54
N ASP A 185 -1.75 -2.31 18.69
CA ASP A 185 -2.59 -3.37 19.26
C ASP A 185 -2.53 -4.64 18.40
N ALA A 186 -2.49 -4.50 17.06
CA ALA A 186 -2.33 -5.62 16.14
C ALA A 186 -0.95 -6.27 16.25
N LEU A 187 0.13 -5.49 16.40
CA LEU A 187 1.50 -6.00 16.50
C LEU A 187 1.74 -6.83 17.77
N ILE A 188 1.05 -6.53 18.88
CA ILE A 188 1.11 -7.34 20.11
C ILE A 188 0.66 -8.78 19.83
N GLY A 189 -0.31 -8.99 18.94
CA GLY A 189 -0.85 -10.31 18.59
C GLY A 189 0.03 -11.16 17.66
N ILE A 190 1.10 -10.59 17.08
CA ILE A 190 2.00 -11.28 16.12
C ILE A 190 3.08 -12.12 16.84
N SER A 191 3.08 -12.11 18.18
CA SER A 191 4.11 -12.69 19.04
C SER A 191 4.34 -14.18 18.85
#